data_AF-A0A160MCE1-F1
#
_entry.id   AF-A0A160MCE1-F1
#
_cell.length_a   1.000
_cell.length_b   1.000
_cell.length_c   1.000
_cell.angle_alpha   90.00
_cell.angle_beta   90.00
_cell.angle_gamma   90.00
#
_symmetry.space_group_name_H-M   'P 1'
#
loop_
_entity.id
_entity.type
_entity.pdbx_description
1 polymer ?
#
loop_
_entity_poly.entity_id
_entity_poly.type
_entity_poly.pdbx_seq_one_letter_code
_entity_poly.pdbx_strand_id
1 'polypeptide(L)'
;MYWFPHTSPGHDECVWFALHHVDAIMPEGHNTSNVYVSGGHCFKLNAAEKEVSMRYDRTEKLASRISKRKENTFSFVMERTTDTYSVQKGKRNYIIERKKE
;
A
#
# COMPACT_ATOMS: atom_id res chain seq x y z
N MET A 1 5.50 -1.19 4.78
CA MET A 1 5.83 -2.44 4.05
C MET A 1 4.51 -3.11 3.70
N TYR A 2 4.27 -3.43 2.43
CA TYR A 2 3.03 -4.08 1.97
C TYR A 2 3.33 -5.48 1.50
N TRP A 3 2.41 -6.39 1.79
CA TRP A 3 2.53 -7.82 1.54
C TRP A 3 1.31 -8.32 0.81
N PHE A 4 1.50 -9.31 -0.06
CA PHE A 4 0.41 -9.98 -0.73
C PHE A 4 0.65 -11.49 -0.79
N PRO A 5 -0.40 -12.30 -0.61
CA PRO A 5 -0.30 -13.74 -0.79
C PRO A 5 -0.37 -14.05 -2.29
N HIS A 6 0.32 -15.08 -2.76
CA HIS A 6 0.15 -15.50 -4.15
C HIS A 6 -1.16 -16.28 -4.39
N THR A 7 -1.71 -16.91 -3.35
CA THR A 7 -2.98 -17.65 -3.35
C THR A 7 -3.85 -17.26 -2.14
N SER A 8 -4.86 -18.05 -1.79
CA SER A 8 -5.65 -17.85 -0.58
C SER A 8 -4.77 -18.01 0.68
N PRO A 9 -4.81 -17.07 1.66
CA PRO A 9 -4.05 -17.17 2.91
C PRO A 9 -4.30 -18.42 3.75
N GLY A 10 -5.45 -19.08 3.57
CA GLY A 10 -5.79 -20.31 4.28
C GLY A 10 -5.28 -21.59 3.60
N HIS A 11 -4.58 -21.47 2.48
CA HIS A 11 -4.02 -22.62 1.77
C HIS A 11 -2.63 -22.94 2.32
N ASP A 12 -2.32 -24.22 2.55
CA ASP A 12 -1.08 -24.66 3.19
C ASP A 12 0.18 -24.21 2.42
N GLU A 13 0.13 -24.30 1.08
CA GLU A 13 1.22 -23.87 0.19
C GLU A 13 1.31 -22.34 0.00
N CYS A 14 0.59 -21.52 0.77
CA CYS A 14 0.52 -20.08 0.52
C CYS A 14 1.81 -19.33 0.91
N VAL A 15 2.56 -18.91 -0.11
CA VAL A 15 3.70 -17.98 0.01
C VAL A 15 3.25 -16.52 -0.06
N TRP A 16 3.80 -15.69 0.83
CA TRP A 16 3.62 -14.25 0.86
C TRP A 16 4.83 -13.52 0.27
N PHE A 17 4.57 -12.50 -0.54
CA PHE A 17 5.58 -11.68 -1.18
C PHE A 17 5.52 -10.25 -0.65
N ALA A 18 6.68 -9.69 -0.33
CA ALA A 18 6.82 -8.29 -0.01
C ALA A 18 6.86 -7.47 -1.30
N LEU A 19 5.95 -6.50 -1.45
CA LEU A 19 5.74 -5.75 -2.69
C LEU A 19 7.03 -5.16 -3.27
N HIS A 20 7.85 -4.54 -2.42
CA HIS A 20 9.08 -3.83 -2.80
C HIS A 20 10.28 -4.74 -3.11
N HIS A 21 10.13 -6.06 -2.91
CA HIS A 21 11.16 -7.03 -3.28
C HIS A 21 10.81 -7.76 -4.57
N VAL A 22 9.63 -7.54 -5.17
CA VAL A 22 9.26 -8.20 -6.42
C VAL A 22 9.75 -7.36 -7.58
N ASP A 23 10.63 -7.94 -8.39
CA ASP A 23 11.19 -7.29 -9.58
C ASP A 23 10.35 -7.59 -10.82
N ALA A 24 9.87 -8.84 -10.95
CA ALA A 24 9.01 -9.26 -12.07
C ALA A 24 8.18 -10.51 -11.74
N ILE A 25 7.04 -10.66 -12.41
CA ILE A 25 6.20 -11.85 -12.40
C ILE A 25 6.07 -12.31 -13.86
N MET A 26 6.47 -13.54 -14.16
CA MET A 26 6.49 -14.07 -15.53
C MET A 26 5.73 -15.39 -15.62
N PRO A 27 5.06 -15.68 -16.74
CA PRO A 27 4.45 -16.98 -16.95
C PRO A 27 5.52 -18.06 -17.17
N GLU A 28 5.33 -19.23 -16.58
CA GLU A 28 6.10 -20.45 -16.92
C GLU A 28 5.23 -21.44 -17.71
N GLY A 29 3.94 -21.50 -17.40
CA GLY A 29 2.95 -22.34 -18.05
C GLY A 29 1.52 -21.82 -17.82
N HIS A 30 0.52 -22.62 -18.14
CA HIS A 30 -0.89 -22.19 -18.04
C HIS A 30 -1.30 -21.79 -16.61
N ASN A 31 -0.90 -22.59 -15.61
CA ASN A 31 -1.20 -22.38 -14.19
C ASN A 31 0.07 -22.29 -13.34
N THR A 32 1.20 -21.96 -13.95
CA THR A 32 2.48 -21.82 -13.25
C THR A 32 3.15 -20.51 -13.64
N SER A 33 3.78 -19.88 -12.65
CA SER A 33 4.46 -18.59 -12.82
C SER A 33 5.73 -18.51 -11.99
N ASN A 34 6.60 -17.61 -12.40
CA ASN A 34 7.85 -17.30 -11.72
C ASN A 34 7.76 -15.89 -11.13
N VAL A 35 8.13 -15.76 -9.86
CA VAL A 35 8.33 -14.46 -9.21
C VAL A 35 9.82 -14.24 -9.00
N TYR A 36 10.35 -13.23 -9.68
CA TYR A 36 11.71 -12.75 -9.52
C TYR A 36 11.74 -11.72 -8.41
N VAL A 37 12.64 -11.93 -7.45
CA VAL A 37 12.81 -11.00 -6.32
C VAL A 37 14.19 -10.36 -6.33
N SER A 38 14.27 -9.20 -5.70
CA SER A 38 15.52 -8.46 -5.55
C SER A 38 16.59 -9.35 -4.93
N GLY A 39 17.76 -9.40 -5.54
CA GLY A 39 18.83 -10.33 -5.18
C GLY A 39 18.96 -11.54 -6.12
N GLY A 40 18.16 -11.61 -7.19
CA GLY A 40 18.31 -12.59 -8.26
C GLY A 40 17.68 -13.96 -7.97
N HIS A 41 16.98 -14.11 -6.85
CA HIS A 41 16.23 -15.32 -6.56
C HIS A 41 14.93 -15.38 -7.38
N CYS A 42 14.50 -16.59 -7.69
CA CYS A 42 13.30 -16.86 -8.45
C CYS A 42 12.47 -17.95 -7.76
N PHE A 43 11.18 -17.69 -7.56
CA PHE A 43 10.24 -18.62 -6.95
C PHE A 43 9.23 -19.11 -7.99
N LYS A 44 9.13 -20.43 -8.14
CA LYS A 44 8.09 -21.09 -8.93
C LYS A 44 6.82 -21.21 -8.11
N LEU A 45 5.71 -20.79 -8.69
CA LEU A 45 4.39 -20.80 -8.07
C LEU A 45 3.43 -21.64 -8.89
N ASN A 46 2.58 -22.40 -8.19
CA ASN A 46 1.45 -23.13 -8.75
C ASN A 46 0.23 -22.20 -8.93
N ALA A 47 0.45 -21.04 -9.54
CA ALA A 47 -0.58 -20.07 -9.87
C ALA A 47 -0.29 -19.44 -11.24
N ALA A 48 -1.35 -19.14 -11.99
CA ALA A 48 -1.21 -18.40 -13.25
C ALA A 48 -0.66 -16.98 -12.98
N GLU A 49 0.25 -16.52 -13.83
CA GLU A 49 0.89 -15.20 -13.71
C GLU A 49 -0.15 -14.09 -13.52
N LYS A 50 -1.20 -14.09 -14.34
CA LYS A 50 -2.30 -13.12 -14.27
C LYS A 50 -2.92 -13.00 -12.89
N GLU A 51 -3.08 -14.11 -12.17
CA GLU A 51 -3.67 -14.08 -10.83
C GLU A 51 -2.72 -13.47 -9.80
N VAL A 52 -1.42 -13.80 -9.89
CA VAL A 52 -0.39 -13.26 -9.00
C VAL A 52 -0.21 -11.76 -9.26
N SER A 53 -0.11 -11.36 -10.54
CA SER A 53 -0.02 -9.96 -10.97
C SER A 53 -1.25 -9.15 -10.53
N MET A 54 -2.45 -9.72 -10.61
CA MET A 54 -3.65 -9.05 -10.09
C MET A 54 -3.55 -8.75 -8.58
N ARG A 55 -2.97 -9.67 -7.79
CA ARG A 55 -2.77 -9.49 -6.35
C ARG A 55 -1.66 -8.48 -6.05
N TYR A 56 -0.58 -8.49 -6.83
CA TYR A 56 0.47 -7.48 -6.81
C TYR A 56 -0.12 -6.07 -7.05
N ASP A 57 -0.85 -5.87 -8.17
CA ASP A 57 -1.45 -4.59 -8.54
C ASP A 57 -2.43 -4.06 -7.49
N ARG A 58 -3.24 -4.93 -6.90
CA ARG A 58 -4.18 -4.56 -5.82
C ARG A 58 -3.42 -4.01 -4.62
N THR A 59 -2.29 -4.62 -4.30
CA THR A 59 -1.45 -4.25 -3.17
C THR A 59 -0.69 -2.96 -3.44
N GLU A 60 -0.19 -2.77 -4.67
CA GLU A 60 0.39 -1.50 -5.12
C GLU A 60 -0.63 -0.35 -5.07
N LYS A 61 -1.87 -0.58 -5.55
CA LYS A 61 -2.95 0.39 -5.45
C LYS A 61 -3.28 0.75 -4.00
N LEU A 62 -3.29 -0.23 -3.11
CA LEU A 62 -3.48 0.01 -1.67
C LEU A 62 -2.33 0.84 -1.10
N ALA A 63 -1.08 0.50 -1.44
CA ALA A 63 0.11 1.21 -1.02
C ALA A 63 0.09 2.69 -1.44
N SER A 64 -0.22 2.94 -2.72
CA SER A 64 -0.36 4.28 -3.28
C SER A 64 -1.46 5.09 -2.58
N ARG A 65 -2.65 4.50 -2.36
CA ARG A 65 -3.77 5.16 -1.66
C ARG A 65 -3.41 5.58 -0.24
N ILE A 66 -2.66 4.74 0.48
CA ILE A 66 -2.23 5.07 1.84
C ILE A 66 -1.14 6.14 1.83
N SER A 67 -0.20 6.12 0.87
CA SER A 67 0.81 7.19 0.74
C SER A 67 0.15 8.55 0.51
N LYS A 68 -0.78 8.63 -0.45
CA LYS A 68 -1.52 9.86 -0.76
C LYS A 68 -2.32 10.39 0.44
N ARG A 69 -2.91 9.50 1.25
CA ARG A 69 -3.58 9.89 2.51
C ARG A 69 -2.63 10.49 3.55
N LYS A 70 -1.35 10.08 3.55
CA LYS A 70 -0.34 10.61 4.46
C LYS A 70 0.26 11.93 3.96
N GLU A 71 0.36 12.12 2.65
CA GLU A 71 0.91 13.33 2.01
C GLU A 71 -0.04 14.54 2.06
N ASN A 72 -1.35 14.32 2.14
CA ASN A 72 -2.31 15.39 2.41
C ASN A 72 -2.20 15.84 3.88
N THR A 73 -1.08 16.47 4.25
CA THR A 73 -1.01 17.38 5.40
C THR A 73 -2.06 18.46 5.22
N PHE A 74 -2.85 18.67 6.27
CA PHE A 74 -3.93 19.65 6.31
C PHE A 74 -3.43 21.03 5.89
N SER A 75 -3.88 21.49 4.72
CA SER A 75 -3.65 22.84 4.21
C SER A 75 -4.96 23.62 4.33
N PHE A 76 -4.93 24.72 5.07
CA PHE A 76 -6.05 25.63 5.21
C PHE A 76 -5.53 27.05 5.00
N VAL A 77 -6.33 27.86 4.31
CA VAL A 77 -6.10 29.29 4.15
C VAL A 77 -6.93 29.97 5.22
N MET A 78 -6.27 30.60 6.20
CA MET A 78 -6.94 31.47 7.18
C MET A 78 -7.07 32.86 6.55
N GLU A 79 -8.31 33.34 6.40
CA GLU A 79 -8.54 34.78 6.28
C GLU A 79 -8.00 35.47 7.54
N ARG A 80 -7.40 36.66 7.39
CA ARG A 80 -6.86 37.44 8.51
C ARG A 80 -7.99 37.89 9.43
N THR A 81 -8.34 37.07 10.41
CA THR A 81 -9.19 37.46 11.53
C THR A 81 -8.33 37.81 12.75
N THR A 82 -8.89 38.59 13.68
CA THR A 82 -8.25 38.92 14.97
C THR A 82 -8.32 37.78 15.98
N ASP A 83 -8.89 36.63 15.61
CA ASP A 83 -9.06 35.48 16.49
C ASP A 83 -7.80 34.63 16.58
N THR A 84 -7.52 34.10 17.77
CA THR A 84 -6.43 33.13 17.96
C THR A 84 -6.98 31.71 17.78
N TYR A 85 -6.34 30.91 16.93
CA TYR A 85 -6.70 29.50 16.72
C TYR A 85 -5.60 28.59 17.26
N SER A 86 -5.98 27.51 17.93
CA SER A 86 -5.07 26.41 18.27
C SER A 86 -5.36 25.19 17.42
N VAL A 87 -4.31 24.67 16.77
CA VAL A 87 -4.37 23.49 15.91
C VAL A 87 -3.67 22.34 16.62
N GLN A 88 -4.39 21.24 16.84
CA GLN A 88 -3.84 20.03 17.46
C GLN A 88 -3.97 18.84 16.51
N LYS A 89 -2.97 17.96 16.51
CA LYS A 89 -3.02 16.72 15.73
C LYS A 89 -3.86 15.68 16.47
N GLY A 90 -5.05 15.36 15.95
CA GLY A 90 -5.87 14.27 16.46
C GLY A 90 -5.46 12.89 15.93
N LYS A 91 -6.18 11.83 16.34
CA LYS A 91 -5.90 10.43 15.94
C LYS A 91 -6.05 10.16 14.43
N ARG A 92 -6.94 10.89 13.75
CA ARG A 92 -7.20 10.76 12.30
C ARG A 92 -7.15 12.11 11.56
N ASN A 93 -7.65 13.18 12.18
CA ASN A 93 -7.72 14.53 11.60
C ASN A 93 -7.17 15.56 12.59
N TYR A 94 -6.88 16.77 12.12
CA TYR A 94 -6.55 17.91 12.97
C TYR A 94 -7.81 18.45 13.67
N ILE A 95 -7.64 18.92 14.91
CA ILE A 95 -8.66 19.58 15.70
C ILE A 95 -8.29 21.07 15.72
N ILE A 96 -9.23 21.93 15.34
CA ILE A 96 -9.06 23.39 15.36
C ILE A 96 -10.00 23.96 16.40
N GLU A 97 -9.43 24.66 17.37
CA GLU A 97 -10.18 25.37 18.39
C GLU A 97 -9.98 26.87 18.20
N ARG A 98 -11.08 27.62 18.18
CA ARG A 98 -11.06 29.09 18.14
C ARG A 98 -11.12 29.60 19.57
N LYS A 99 -10.11 30.37 19.97
CA LYS A 99 -10.14 31.16 21.21
C LYS A 99 -10.65 32.56 20.87
N LYS A 100 -11.82 32.90 21.39
CA LYS A 100 -12.28 34.29 21.48
C LYS A 100 -11.69 34.87 22.77
N GLU A 101 -11.06 36.04 22.66
CA GLU A 101 -10.83 36.89 23.84
C GLU A 101 -12.15 37.44 24.38
#